data_AF-A0A356NJF0-F1
#
_entry.id   AF-A0A356NJF0-F1
#
_cell.length_a   1.000
_cell.length_b   1.000
_cell.length_c   1.000
_cell.angle_alpha   90.00
_cell.angle_beta   90.00
_cell.angle_gamma   90.00
#
_symmetry.space_group_name_H-M   'P 1'
#
loop_
_entity.id
_entity.type
_entity.pdbx_description
1 polymer ?
#
loop_
_entity_poly.entity_id
_entity_poly.type
_entity_poly.pdbx_seq_one_letter_code
_entity_poly.pdbx_strand_id
1 'polypeptide(L)'
;ESVTQTEHALQAADLASQSGAEPTLIAAALLHDIGHLLIDEFSERDNFLAVDQCHEIFGARFLEPYMPAELLATIRLHVLAKRYLCSTQEAYIDQLSKSSKRSFELQGGLLSSEELKTLESEPYLASALKIRVWDDQAKVAGKEVPPLNAYATTLAEVYLPS
;
A
#
# COMPACT_ATOMS: atom_id res chain seq x y z
N GLU A 1 5.28 -9.27 11.03
CA GLU A 1 5.51 -7.89 11.50
C GLU A 1 5.25 -7.82 12.99
N SER A 2 5.75 -6.78 13.65
CA SER A 2 5.49 -6.53 15.08
C SER A 2 4.25 -5.66 15.34
N VAL A 3 3.46 -5.36 14.30
CA VAL A 3 2.22 -4.56 14.34
C VAL A 3 1.08 -5.29 13.64
N THR A 4 -0.15 -5.01 14.05
CA THR A 4 -1.39 -5.44 13.39
C THR A 4 -1.62 -4.68 12.09
N GLN A 5 -2.51 -5.19 11.22
CA GLN A 5 -2.89 -4.52 9.97
C GLN A 5 -3.46 -3.12 10.19
N THR A 6 -4.30 -2.96 11.24
CA THR A 6 -4.86 -1.64 11.58
C THR A 6 -3.77 -0.68 12.08
N GLU A 7 -2.86 -1.12 12.95
CA GLU A 7 -1.74 -0.27 13.40
C GLU A 7 -0.86 0.15 12.22
N HIS A 8 -0.57 -0.78 11.30
CA HIS A 8 0.19 -0.50 10.09
C HIS A 8 -0.50 0.57 9.22
N ALA A 9 -1.78 0.39 8.91
CA ALA A 9 -2.58 1.33 8.13
C ALA A 9 -2.61 2.74 8.77
N LEU A 10 -2.82 2.83 10.09
CA LEU A 10 -2.85 4.09 10.81
C LEU A 10 -1.49 4.77 10.84
N GLN A 11 -0.40 4.01 10.97
CA GLN A 11 0.95 4.56 10.90
C GLN A 11 1.30 5.08 9.51
N ALA A 12 0.89 4.40 8.44
CA ALA A 12 1.09 4.87 7.07
C ALA A 12 0.31 6.17 6.80
N ALA A 13 -0.95 6.23 7.24
CA ALA A 13 -1.77 7.43 7.14
C ALA A 13 -1.21 8.62 7.95
N ASP A 14 -0.70 8.35 9.15
CA ASP A 14 -0.06 9.36 10.01
C ASP A 14 1.21 9.94 9.33
N LEU A 15 2.06 9.08 8.76
CA LEU A 15 3.24 9.51 8.00
C LEU A 15 2.85 10.35 6.77
N ALA A 16 1.81 9.94 6.04
CA ALA A 16 1.28 10.71 4.92
C ALA A 16 0.79 12.10 5.37
N SER A 17 0.01 12.15 6.45
CA SER A 17 -0.50 13.40 7.03
C SER A 17 0.62 14.34 7.47
N GLN A 18 1.61 13.82 8.20
CA GLN A 18 2.77 14.60 8.65
C GLN A 18 3.64 15.13 7.51
N SER A 19 3.61 14.48 6.35
CA SER A 19 4.31 14.95 5.14
C SER A 19 3.59 16.11 4.42
N GLY A 20 2.39 16.49 4.87
CA GLY A 20 1.55 17.49 4.19
C GLY A 20 0.92 16.95 2.90
N ALA A 21 0.68 15.64 2.82
CA ALA A 21 0.03 15.03 1.67
C ALA A 21 -1.44 15.46 1.54
N GLU A 22 -1.94 15.48 0.31
CA GLU A 22 -3.34 15.76 0.01
C GLU A 22 -4.28 14.65 0.55
N PRO A 23 -5.56 14.94 0.83
CA PRO A 23 -6.52 13.99 1.39
C PRO A 23 -6.58 12.65 0.64
N THR A 24 -6.55 12.67 -0.69
CA THR A 24 -6.55 11.47 -1.55
C THR A 24 -5.39 10.54 -1.23
N LEU A 25 -4.20 11.09 -0.98
CA LEU A 25 -3.00 10.31 -0.74
C LEU A 25 -2.90 9.81 0.71
N ILE A 26 -3.42 10.60 1.67
CA ILE A 26 -3.60 10.14 3.06
C ILE A 26 -4.59 8.96 3.10
N ALA A 27 -5.73 9.09 2.43
CA ALA A 27 -6.72 8.03 2.34
C ALA A 27 -6.17 6.78 1.63
N ALA A 28 -5.41 6.96 0.55
CA ALA A 28 -4.73 5.86 -0.13
C ALA A 28 -3.74 5.15 0.81
N ALA A 29 -2.95 5.88 1.60
CA ALA A 29 -2.02 5.30 2.57
C ALA A 29 -2.76 4.53 3.69
N LEU A 30 -3.90 5.05 4.15
CA LEU A 30 -4.75 4.36 5.13
C LEU A 30 -5.34 3.05 4.59
N LEU A 31 -5.65 3.00 3.29
CA LEU A 31 -6.43 1.91 2.69
C LEU A 31 -5.61 0.94 1.83
N HIS A 32 -4.31 1.18 1.62
CA HIS A 32 -3.51 0.43 0.65
C HIS A 32 -3.51 -1.10 0.85
N ASP A 33 -3.54 -1.53 2.11
CA ASP A 33 -3.50 -2.94 2.51
C ASP A 33 -4.87 -3.52 2.89
N ILE A 34 -5.98 -2.81 2.62
CA ILE A 34 -7.34 -3.30 2.92
C ILE A 34 -7.63 -4.67 2.29
N GLY A 35 -6.98 -4.97 1.15
CA GLY A 35 -7.07 -6.26 0.49
C GLY A 35 -6.68 -7.43 1.38
N HIS A 36 -5.72 -7.27 2.30
CA HIS A 36 -5.34 -8.33 3.23
C HIS A 36 -6.50 -8.72 4.16
N LEU A 37 -7.22 -7.72 4.70
CA LEU A 37 -8.38 -7.95 5.57
C LEU A 37 -9.51 -8.65 4.80
N LEU A 38 -9.75 -8.24 3.56
CA LEU A 38 -10.78 -8.85 2.70
C LEU A 38 -10.43 -10.30 2.36
N ILE A 39 -9.20 -10.58 1.95
CA ILE A 39 -8.81 -11.94 1.55
C ILE A 39 -8.81 -12.89 2.77
N ASP A 40 -8.41 -12.42 3.96
CA ASP A 40 -8.54 -13.18 5.20
C ASP A 40 -10.01 -13.55 5.49
N GLU A 41 -10.95 -12.62 5.28
CA GLU A 41 -12.40 -12.88 5.43
C GLU A 41 -12.96 -13.83 4.35
N PHE A 42 -12.40 -13.83 3.14
CA PHE A 42 -12.90 -14.62 2.00
C PHE A 42 -12.15 -15.93 1.73
N SER A 43 -11.07 -16.25 2.46
CA SER A 43 -10.22 -17.43 2.17
C SER A 43 -10.45 -18.61 3.13
N GLU A 44 -11.17 -19.63 2.67
CA GLU A 44 -11.24 -20.96 3.33
C GLU A 44 -10.07 -21.91 2.92
N ARG A 45 -8.92 -21.41 2.44
CA ARG A 45 -7.87 -22.24 1.80
C ARG A 45 -6.56 -22.31 2.59
N ASP A 46 -6.12 -23.53 2.89
CA ASP A 46 -4.93 -23.93 3.67
C ASP A 46 -3.54 -23.48 3.14
N ASN A 47 -3.43 -22.72 2.05
CA ASN A 47 -2.14 -22.43 1.40
C ASN A 47 -1.83 -20.93 1.23
N PHE A 48 -2.27 -20.12 2.19
CA PHE A 48 -2.19 -18.66 2.22
C PHE A 48 -0.76 -18.08 2.05
N LEU A 49 0.27 -18.79 2.52
CA LEU A 49 1.65 -18.28 2.59
C LEU A 49 2.54 -18.64 1.39
N ALA A 50 1.98 -19.31 0.36
CA ALA A 50 2.73 -19.90 -0.75
C ALA A 50 2.60 -19.14 -2.08
N VAL A 51 1.68 -18.18 -2.20
CA VAL A 51 1.36 -17.49 -3.45
C VAL A 51 1.12 -16.00 -3.17
N ASP A 52 1.51 -15.13 -4.10
CA ASP A 52 1.09 -13.73 -4.07
C ASP A 52 -0.44 -13.66 -4.24
N GLN A 53 -1.09 -12.92 -3.35
CA GLN A 53 -2.55 -12.87 -3.29
C GLN A 53 -3.12 -11.64 -3.99
N CYS A 54 -2.26 -10.80 -4.57
CA CYS A 54 -2.65 -9.60 -5.29
C CYS A 54 -3.59 -8.70 -4.47
N HIS A 55 -3.29 -8.51 -3.18
CA HIS A 55 -4.14 -7.77 -2.24
C HIS A 55 -4.37 -6.32 -2.69
N GLU A 56 -3.39 -5.73 -3.37
CA GLU A 56 -3.47 -4.43 -4.01
C GLU A 56 -4.57 -4.36 -5.08
N ILE A 57 -4.80 -5.45 -5.81
CA ILE A 57 -5.83 -5.54 -6.84
C ILE A 57 -7.20 -5.79 -6.20
N PHE A 58 -7.29 -6.71 -5.24
CA PHE A 58 -8.55 -7.00 -4.53
C PHE A 58 -9.04 -5.78 -3.74
N GLY A 59 -8.15 -5.13 -2.99
CA GLY A 59 -8.48 -3.93 -2.22
C GLY A 59 -8.95 -2.78 -3.10
N ALA A 60 -8.24 -2.48 -4.19
CA ALA A 60 -8.65 -1.44 -5.12
C ALA A 60 -9.98 -1.77 -5.82
N ARG A 61 -10.21 -3.02 -6.21
CA ARG A 61 -11.49 -3.43 -6.83
C ARG A 61 -12.65 -3.30 -5.85
N PHE A 62 -12.46 -3.65 -4.58
CA PHE A 62 -13.48 -3.48 -3.56
C PHE A 62 -13.84 -2.00 -3.33
N LEU A 63 -12.84 -1.11 -3.38
CA LEU A 63 -13.02 0.33 -3.18
C LEU A 63 -13.53 1.06 -4.43
N GLU A 64 -13.54 0.41 -5.60
CA GLU A 64 -13.88 1.02 -6.90
C GLU A 64 -15.21 1.80 -6.91
N PRO A 65 -16.30 1.33 -6.27
CA PRO A 65 -17.56 2.06 -6.24
C PRO A 65 -17.53 3.34 -5.38
N TYR A 66 -16.53 3.50 -4.52
CA TYR A 66 -16.54 4.47 -3.42
C TYR A 66 -15.44 5.52 -3.49
N MET A 67 -14.39 5.28 -4.28
CA MET A 67 -13.16 6.07 -4.24
C MET A 67 -12.70 6.53 -5.63
N PRO A 68 -12.00 7.68 -5.74
CA PRO A 68 -11.58 8.22 -7.01
C PRO A 68 -10.49 7.35 -7.67
N ALA A 69 -10.45 7.39 -9.01
CA ALA A 69 -9.51 6.59 -9.81
C ALA A 69 -8.04 6.80 -9.41
N GLU A 70 -7.66 8.00 -8.99
CA GLU A 70 -6.32 8.31 -8.47
C GLU A 70 -5.97 7.48 -7.22
N LEU A 71 -6.86 7.46 -6.23
CA LEU A 71 -6.67 6.68 -5.00
C LEU A 71 -6.54 5.19 -5.34
N LEU A 72 -7.46 4.69 -6.16
CA LEU A 72 -7.47 3.29 -6.57
C LEU A 72 -6.21 2.91 -7.34
N ALA A 73 -5.75 3.75 -8.26
CA ALA A 73 -4.52 3.53 -9.00
C ALA A 73 -3.31 3.50 -8.08
N THR A 74 -3.25 4.43 -7.13
CA THR A 74 -2.15 4.49 -6.15
C THR A 74 -2.10 3.23 -5.31
N ILE A 75 -3.25 2.71 -4.85
CA ILE A 75 -3.34 1.44 -4.14
C ILE A 75 -2.87 0.28 -5.03
N ARG A 76 -3.37 0.14 -6.27
CA ARG A 76 -2.95 -0.95 -7.18
C ARG A 76 -1.45 -0.96 -7.44
N LEU A 77 -0.83 0.22 -7.48
CA LEU A 77 0.58 0.36 -7.83
C LEU A 77 1.52 0.16 -6.64
N HIS A 78 1.06 0.08 -5.39
CA HIS A 78 1.98 0.09 -4.23
C HIS A 78 2.90 -1.16 -4.16
N VAL A 79 2.46 -2.31 -4.68
CA VAL A 79 3.32 -3.51 -4.82
C VAL A 79 4.37 -3.32 -5.92
N LEU A 80 3.96 -2.79 -7.08
CA LEU A 80 4.90 -2.47 -8.17
C LEU A 80 5.89 -1.38 -7.75
N ALA A 81 5.46 -0.41 -6.94
CA ALA A 81 6.31 0.62 -6.36
C ALA A 81 7.43 0.02 -5.48
N LYS A 82 7.15 -1.05 -4.72
CA LYS A 82 8.21 -1.81 -4.01
C LYS A 82 9.25 -2.34 -4.99
N ARG A 83 8.79 -3.03 -6.03
CA ARG A 83 9.66 -3.65 -7.04
C ARG A 83 10.48 -2.58 -7.77
N TYR A 84 9.88 -1.44 -8.07
CA TYR A 84 10.54 -0.27 -8.66
C TYR A 84 11.65 0.28 -7.79
N LEU A 85 11.38 0.55 -6.51
CA LEU A 85 12.40 1.08 -5.59
C LEU A 85 13.56 0.09 -5.43
N CYS A 86 13.27 -1.20 -5.31
CA CYS A 86 14.29 -2.24 -5.25
C CYS A 86 15.13 -2.34 -6.54
N SER A 87 14.54 -2.03 -7.70
CA SER A 87 15.22 -2.11 -9.00
C SER A 87 16.02 -0.87 -9.37
N THR A 88 15.64 0.28 -8.83
CA THR A 88 16.25 1.58 -9.14
C THR A 88 17.17 2.10 -8.04
N GLN A 89 17.05 1.57 -6.82
CA GLN A 89 17.84 1.94 -5.66
C GLN A 89 18.37 0.67 -4.99
N GLU A 90 19.62 0.32 -5.29
CA GLU A 90 20.25 -0.93 -4.84
C GLU A 90 20.16 -1.13 -3.31
N ALA A 91 20.31 -0.05 -2.54
CA ALA A 91 20.24 -0.07 -1.08
C ALA A 91 18.80 -0.14 -0.51
N TYR A 92 17.76 -0.11 -1.34
CA TYR A 92 16.37 -0.14 -0.86
C TYR A 92 15.93 -1.52 -0.39
N ILE A 93 16.43 -2.58 -1.04
CA ILE A 93 16.14 -3.97 -0.64
C ILE A 93 16.54 -4.20 0.81
N ASP A 94 17.69 -3.65 1.24
CA ASP A 94 18.20 -3.83 2.59
C ASP A 94 17.29 -3.21 3.66
N GLN A 95 16.53 -2.18 3.30
CA GLN A 95 15.59 -1.47 4.17
C GLN A 95 14.26 -2.22 4.34
N LEU A 96 13.95 -3.17 3.46
CA LEU A 96 12.73 -3.96 3.56
C LEU A 96 12.71 -4.82 4.83
N SER A 97 11.55 -4.87 5.48
CA SER A 97 11.31 -5.81 6.58
C SER A 97 11.37 -7.26 6.10
N LYS A 98 11.48 -8.21 7.04
CA LYS A 98 11.53 -9.65 6.69
C LYS A 98 10.30 -10.11 5.89
N SER A 99 9.11 -9.61 6.21
CA SER A 99 7.90 -9.94 5.44
C SER A 99 7.89 -9.26 4.07
N SER A 100 8.31 -7.98 3.98
CA SER A 100 8.42 -7.27 2.70
C SER A 100 9.40 -7.95 1.74
N LYS A 101 10.53 -8.46 2.24
CA LYS A 101 11.51 -9.24 1.44
C LYS A 101 10.89 -10.53 0.91
N ARG A 102 10.19 -11.28 1.77
CA ARG A 102 9.51 -12.51 1.37
C ARG A 102 8.43 -12.25 0.31
N SER A 103 7.58 -11.24 0.51
CA SER A 103 6.55 -10.91 -0.47
C SER A 103 7.15 -10.35 -1.76
N PHE A 104 8.26 -9.60 -1.69
CA PHE A 104 8.99 -9.14 -2.87
C PHE A 104 9.46 -10.29 -3.77
N GLU A 105 10.00 -11.37 -3.19
CA GLU A 105 10.39 -12.57 -3.94
C GLU A 105 9.17 -13.25 -4.59
N LEU A 106 8.05 -13.38 -3.86
CA LEU A 106 6.81 -13.98 -4.38
C LEU A 106 6.16 -13.12 -5.48
N GLN A 107 6.37 -11.82 -5.46
CA GLN A 107 5.82 -10.84 -6.40
C GLN A 107 6.68 -10.66 -7.66
N GLY A 108 7.67 -11.53 -7.88
CA GLY A 108 8.51 -11.52 -9.08
C GLY A 108 9.81 -10.74 -8.95
N GLY A 109 10.14 -10.20 -7.78
CA GLY A 109 11.43 -9.57 -7.51
C GLY A 109 11.67 -8.31 -8.33
N LEU A 110 12.90 -8.14 -8.84
CA LEU A 110 13.30 -6.98 -9.62
C LEU A 110 12.48 -6.84 -10.91
N LEU A 111 12.30 -5.60 -11.36
CA LEU A 111 11.71 -5.28 -12.66
C LEU A 111 12.80 -5.35 -13.74
N SER A 112 12.43 -5.86 -14.90
CA SER A 112 13.21 -5.72 -16.13
C SER A 112 13.21 -4.27 -16.62
N SER A 113 14.13 -3.94 -17.54
CA SER A 113 14.18 -2.61 -18.15
C SER A 113 12.89 -2.23 -18.89
N GLU A 114 12.13 -3.19 -19.40
CA GLU A 114 10.86 -2.94 -20.10
C GLU A 114 9.71 -2.70 -19.12
N GLU A 115 9.66 -3.47 -18.02
CA GLU A 115 8.72 -3.22 -16.92
C GLU A 115 8.96 -1.85 -16.28
N LEU A 116 10.23 -1.44 -16.09
CA LEU A 116 10.58 -0.12 -15.58
C LEU A 116 10.03 1.00 -16.47
N LYS A 117 10.28 0.95 -17.78
CA LYS A 117 9.76 1.95 -18.74
C LYS A 117 8.24 2.00 -18.75
N THR A 118 7.59 0.84 -18.69
CA THR A 118 6.13 0.77 -18.63
C THR A 118 5.62 1.43 -17.36
N LEU A 119 6.22 1.11 -16.21
CA LEU A 119 5.81 1.65 -14.92
C LEU A 119 6.09 3.16 -14.81
N GLU A 120 7.19 3.65 -15.37
CA GLU A 120 7.51 5.09 -15.45
C GLU A 120 6.48 5.89 -16.25
N SER A 121 5.67 5.24 -17.09
CA SER A 121 4.57 5.87 -17.83
C SER A 121 3.26 5.93 -17.03
N GLU A 122 3.16 5.27 -15.87
CA GLU A 122 1.97 5.28 -15.02
C GLU A 122 1.78 6.65 -14.36
N PRO A 123 0.63 7.33 -14.57
CA PRO A 123 0.41 8.69 -14.04
C PRO A 123 0.53 8.80 -12.53
N TYR A 124 0.23 7.72 -11.80
CA TYR A 124 0.18 7.70 -10.33
C TYR A 124 1.36 6.96 -9.69
N LEU A 125 2.41 6.64 -10.46
CA LEU A 125 3.62 6.01 -9.92
C LEU A 125 4.23 6.86 -8.79
N ALA A 126 4.35 8.17 -8.99
CA ALA A 126 4.94 9.06 -7.98
C ALA A 126 4.19 9.02 -6.64
N SER A 127 2.86 8.95 -6.67
CA SER A 127 2.02 8.78 -5.48
C SER A 127 2.24 7.41 -4.84
N ALA A 128 2.32 6.35 -5.65
CA ALA A 128 2.52 4.98 -5.16
C ALA A 128 3.91 4.80 -4.50
N LEU A 129 4.94 5.47 -5.03
CA LEU A 129 6.28 5.49 -4.43
C LEU A 129 6.28 6.16 -3.05
N LYS A 130 5.52 7.24 -2.87
CA LYS A 130 5.36 7.88 -1.55
C LYS A 130 4.68 6.94 -0.56
N ILE A 131 3.56 6.33 -0.95
CA ILE A 131 2.89 5.32 -0.10
C ILE A 131 3.84 4.20 0.25
N ARG A 132 4.59 3.67 -0.73
CA ARG A 132 5.51 2.56 -0.49
C ARG A 132 6.55 2.89 0.58
N VAL A 133 7.10 4.09 0.54
CA VAL A 133 8.03 4.56 1.57
C VAL A 133 7.37 4.62 2.94
N TRP A 134 6.11 5.06 3.04
CA TRP A 134 5.39 5.08 4.32
C TRP A 134 4.97 3.69 4.80
N ASP A 135 4.56 2.78 3.90
CA ASP A 135 4.32 1.35 4.18
C ASP A 135 5.57 0.76 4.86
N ASP A 136 6.75 0.90 4.24
CA ASP A 136 7.96 0.30 4.83
C ASP A 136 8.35 0.93 6.18
N GLN A 137 7.98 2.18 6.45
CA GLN A 137 8.20 2.85 7.73
C GLN A 137 7.13 2.54 8.80
N ALA A 138 5.93 2.13 8.40
CA ALA A 138 4.75 1.96 9.26
C ALA A 138 4.73 0.63 10.05
N LYS A 139 5.86 0.28 10.68
CA LYS A 139 6.08 -1.03 11.34
C LYS A 139 6.59 -0.89 12.77
N VAL A 140 6.35 0.25 13.40
CA VAL A 140 6.88 0.57 14.74
C VAL A 140 5.90 0.11 15.81
N ALA A 141 6.26 -0.92 16.57
CA ALA A 141 5.43 -1.46 17.65
C ALA A 141 5.17 -0.41 18.73
N GLY A 142 3.91 -0.26 19.15
CA GLY A 142 3.50 0.69 20.19
C GLY A 142 3.62 2.17 19.80
N LYS A 143 3.80 2.50 18.51
CA LYS A 143 3.79 3.90 18.05
C LYS A 143 2.40 4.48 18.24
N GLU A 144 2.31 5.56 19.00
CA GLU A 144 1.08 6.35 19.12
C GLU A 144 0.82 7.11 17.83
N VAL A 145 -0.37 6.92 17.26
CA VAL A 145 -0.84 7.58 16.04
C VAL A 145 -2.31 7.95 16.19
N PRO A 146 -2.82 8.90 15.40
CA PRO A 146 -4.25 9.20 15.38
C PRO A 146 -5.09 7.94 15.14
N PRO A 147 -6.20 7.75 15.88
CA PRO A 147 -7.09 6.60 15.69
C PRO A 147 -7.85 6.71 14.37
N LEU A 148 -8.47 5.62 13.91
CA LEU A 148 -9.18 5.55 12.64
C LEU A 148 -10.24 6.67 12.46
N ASN A 149 -10.98 7.00 13.52
CA ASN A 149 -11.99 8.06 13.49
C ASN A 149 -11.42 9.46 13.26
N ALA A 150 -10.12 9.68 13.50
CA ALA A 150 -9.46 10.94 13.14
C ALA A 150 -9.41 11.17 11.62
N TYR A 151 -9.45 10.11 10.83
CA TYR A 151 -9.42 10.16 9.37
C TYR A 151 -10.82 10.17 8.73
N ALA A 152 -11.91 10.22 9.52
CA ALA A 152 -13.27 10.19 9.01
C ALA A 152 -13.57 11.36 8.04
N THR A 153 -13.10 12.57 8.37
CA THR A 153 -13.25 13.74 7.49
C THR A 153 -12.47 13.56 6.19
N THR A 154 -11.21 13.12 6.28
CA THR A 154 -10.37 12.85 5.10
C THR A 154 -11.01 11.81 4.18
N LEU A 155 -11.56 10.73 4.74
CA LEU A 155 -12.27 9.70 3.98
C LEU A 155 -13.55 10.25 3.36
N ALA A 156 -14.32 11.06 4.09
CA ALA A 156 -15.55 11.66 3.58
C ALA A 156 -15.29 12.67 2.44
N GLU A 157 -14.17 13.41 2.49
CA GLU A 157 -13.77 14.35 1.44
C GLU A 157 -13.46 13.66 0.10
N VAL A 158 -12.90 12.46 0.14
CA VAL A 158 -12.51 11.70 -1.06
C VAL A 158 -13.59 10.71 -1.50
N TYR A 159 -14.57 10.43 -0.65
CA TYR A 159 -15.65 9.49 -0.94
C TYR A 159 -16.49 9.97 -2.12
N LEU A 160 -16.73 9.09 -3.08
CA LEU A 160 -17.62 9.34 -4.20
C LEU A 160 -19.07 9.08 -3.74
N PRO A 161 -19.93 10.12 -3.66
CA PRO A 161 -21.33 9.90 -3.37
C PRO A 161 -21.96 9.08 -4.51
N SER A 162 -22.59 7.97 -4.13
CA SER A 162 -23.40 7.11 -5.00
C SER A 162 -24.66 7.81 -5.49
#